data_AF-A0A1A8NZ66-F1
#
_entry.id   AF-A0A1A8NZ66-F1
#
_cell.length_a   1.000
_cell.length_b   1.000
_cell.length_c   1.000
_cell.angle_alpha   90.00
_cell.angle_beta   90.00
_cell.angle_gamma   90.00
#
_symmetry.space_group_name_H-M   'P 1'
#
loop_
_entity.id
_entity.type
_entity.pdbx_description
1 polymer ?
#
loop_
_entity_poly.entity_id
_entity_poly.type
_entity_poly.pdbx_seq_one_letter_code
_entity_poly.pdbx_strand_id
1 'polypeptide(L)'
;VVVFLLVGFLNPLGMITALAVVSGVFMGSVWVGENRAVINNFKRQNPTIFVIAVMVASYTLLSMLGSVMIFMYAIILPLASVFAHASFRLRNMKNKLENKIEGVGLKRSPMGILLQALGQQEENLQKIQNLLEAKLNE
;
A
#
# COMPACT_ATOMS: atom_id res chain seq x y z
N VAL A 1 -7.00 6.17 28.81
CA VAL A 1 -7.38 5.34 27.64
C VAL A 1 -8.16 6.15 26.61
N VAL A 2 -9.29 6.78 26.96
CA VAL A 2 -10.13 7.57 26.01
C VAL A 2 -9.35 8.68 25.29
N VAL A 3 -8.53 9.46 26.01
CA VAL A 3 -7.68 10.51 25.41
C VAL A 3 -6.66 9.92 24.41
N PHE A 4 -6.08 8.77 24.74
CA PHE A 4 -5.14 8.06 23.86
C PHE A 4 -5.82 7.57 22.58
N LEU A 5 -7.06 7.09 22.67
CA LEU A 5 -7.84 6.65 21.50
C LEU A 5 -8.23 7.83 20.60
N LEU A 6 -8.65 8.96 21.19
CA LEU A 6 -8.99 10.18 20.43
C LEU A 6 -7.77 10.74 19.70
N VAL A 7 -6.65 10.92 20.41
CA VAL A 7 -5.40 11.42 19.81
C VAL A 7 -4.86 10.43 18.77
N GLY A 8 -4.97 9.12 19.04
CA GLY A 8 -4.58 8.07 18.10
C GLY A 8 -5.40 8.04 16.82
N PHE A 9 -6.70 8.34 16.89
CA PHE A 9 -7.53 8.47 15.69
C PHE A 9 -7.24 9.74 14.90
N LEU A 10 -6.95 10.85 15.57
CA LEU A 10 -6.68 12.14 14.93
C LEU A 10 -5.29 12.21 14.28
N ASN A 11 -4.28 11.59 14.87
CA ASN A 11 -2.90 11.57 14.36
C ASN A 11 -2.21 10.21 14.64
N PRO A 12 -2.60 9.14 13.92
CA PRO A 12 -2.08 7.80 14.16
C PRO A 12 -0.56 7.71 13.96
N LEU A 13 -0.03 8.41 12.95
CA LEU A 13 1.41 8.42 12.68
C LEU A 13 2.22 9.10 13.79
N GLY A 14 1.73 10.21 14.32
CA GLY A 14 2.38 10.92 15.43
C GLY A 14 2.37 10.11 16.74
N MET A 15 1.36 9.28 16.94
CA MET A 15 1.27 8.41 18.10
C MET A 15 2.25 7.23 18.03
N ILE A 16 2.39 6.61 16.86
CA ILE A 16 3.34 5.50 16.64
C ILE A 16 4.78 6.00 16.80
N THR A 17 5.11 7.18 16.25
CA THR A 17 6.46 7.76 16.39
C THR A 17 6.74 8.14 17.85
N ALA A 18 5.77 8.71 18.55
CA ALA A 18 5.89 8.99 19.99
C ALA A 18 6.16 7.73 20.82
N LEU A 19 5.41 6.66 20.56
CA LEU A 19 5.59 5.38 21.24
C LEU A 19 6.97 4.78 20.96
N ALA A 20 7.41 4.79 19.70
CA ALA A 20 8.71 4.26 19.30
C ALA A 20 9.87 5.01 19.96
N VAL A 21 9.82 6.35 19.98
CA VAL A 21 10.87 7.18 20.60
C VAL A 21 10.91 6.97 22.11
N VAL A 22 9.76 7.03 22.80
CA VAL A 22 9.71 6.86 24.26
C VAL A 22 10.20 5.46 24.65
N SER A 23 9.76 4.43 23.95
CA SER A 23 10.22 3.05 24.17
C SER A 23 11.73 2.91 23.95
N GLY A 24 12.24 3.43 22.83
CA GLY A 24 13.67 3.36 22.50
C GLY A 24 14.55 4.10 23.50
N VAL A 25 14.18 5.31 23.90
CA VAL A 25 14.91 6.10 24.90
C VAL A 25 14.89 5.41 26.26
N PHE A 26 13.74 4.87 26.67
CA PHE A 26 13.63 4.13 27.93
C PHE A 26 14.50 2.88 27.94
N MET A 27 14.41 2.07 26.88
CA MET A 27 15.18 0.83 26.74
C MET A 27 16.69 1.10 26.66
N GLY A 28 17.10 2.13 25.91
CA GLY A 28 18.49 2.58 25.85
C GLY A 28 18.99 3.09 27.20
N SER A 29 18.17 3.83 27.95
CA SER A 29 18.53 4.34 29.27
C SER A 29 18.67 3.22 30.31
N VAL A 30 17.84 2.18 30.21
CA VAL A 30 17.96 0.97 31.05
C VAL A 30 19.24 0.22 30.70
N TRP A 31 19.51 -0.01 29.41
CA TRP A 31 20.70 -0.72 28.95
C TRP A 31 22.01 0.00 29.34
N VAL A 32 22.05 1.33 29.17
CA VAL A 32 23.19 2.15 29.59
C VAL A 32 23.35 2.12 31.12
N GLY A 33 22.25 2.16 31.87
CA GLY A 33 22.27 2.08 33.33
C GLY A 33 22.76 0.74 33.86
N GLU A 34 22.50 -0.35 33.16
CA GLU A 34 22.93 -1.69 33.54
C GLU A 34 24.40 -1.95 33.15
N ASN A 35 24.85 -1.43 32.01
CA ASN A 35 26.21 -1.62 31.50
C ASN A 35 27.25 -0.65 32.10
N ARG A 36 26.82 0.51 32.65
CA ARG A 36 27.72 1.52 33.24
C ARG A 36 27.45 1.67 34.74
N ALA A 37 28.35 1.16 35.56
CA ALA A 37 28.29 1.27 37.02
C ALA A 37 28.16 2.73 37.53
N VAL A 38 28.74 3.71 36.82
CA VAL A 38 28.62 5.14 37.16
C VAL A 38 27.18 5.64 37.08
N ILE A 39 26.45 5.22 36.04
CA ILE A 39 25.06 5.63 35.82
C ILE A 39 24.12 4.90 36.77
N ASN A 40 24.42 3.64 37.10
CA ASN A 40 23.67 2.89 38.11
C ASN A 40 23.75 3.55 39.51
N ASN A 41 24.95 3.97 39.93
CA ASN A 41 25.13 4.68 41.19
C ASN A 41 24.42 6.04 41.20
N PHE A 42 24.44 6.76 40.08
CA PHE A 42 23.72 8.02 39.91
C PHE A 42 22.19 7.84 39.98
N LYS A 43 21.66 6.79 39.35
CA LYS A 43 20.25 6.36 39.44
C LYS A 43 19.81 6.11 40.88
N ARG A 44 20.69 5.50 41.68
CA ARG A 44 20.42 5.16 43.08
C ARG A 44 20.48 6.35 44.02
N GLN A 45 21.31 7.34 43.71
CA GLN A 45 21.45 8.56 44.51
C GLN A 45 20.33 9.57 44.25
N ASN A 46 19.91 9.77 42.99
CA ASN A 46 18.89 10.76 42.62
C ASN A 46 17.98 10.25 41.49
N PRO A 47 17.04 9.33 41.78
CA PRO A 47 16.17 8.73 40.77
C PRO A 47 15.30 9.76 40.05
N THR A 48 14.89 10.84 40.72
CA THR A 48 14.07 11.91 40.15
C THR A 48 14.78 12.66 39.03
N ILE A 49 16.07 12.97 39.21
CA ILE A 49 16.89 13.67 38.20
C ILE A 49 17.05 12.81 36.95
N PHE A 50 17.23 11.49 37.13
CA PHE A 50 17.31 10.55 36.01
C PHE A 50 16.02 10.53 35.18
N VAL A 51 14.84 10.48 35.83
CA VAL A 51 13.56 10.51 35.13
C VAL A 51 13.35 11.83 34.38
N ILE A 52 13.72 12.96 34.98
CA ILE A 52 13.66 14.27 34.33
C ILE A 52 14.57 14.31 33.09
N ALA A 53 15.80 13.80 33.20
CA ALA A 53 16.73 13.74 32.08
C ALA A 53 16.18 12.89 30.92
N VAL A 54 15.59 11.72 31.22
CA VAL A 54 14.95 10.86 30.23
C VAL A 54 13.75 11.55 29.56
N MET A 55 12.96 12.31 30.32
CA MET A 55 11.83 13.08 29.78
C MET A 55 12.27 14.23 28.88
N VAL A 56 13.30 14.97 29.26
CA VAL A 56 13.85 16.05 28.42
C VAL A 56 14.46 15.49 27.13
N ALA A 57 15.18 14.38 27.24
CA ALA A 57 15.76 13.70 26.08
C ALA A 57 14.68 13.19 25.12
N SER A 58 13.64 12.54 25.63
CA SER A 58 12.54 12.03 24.80
C SER A 58 11.75 13.16 24.13
N TYR A 59 11.49 14.27 24.84
CA TYR A 59 10.82 15.45 24.27
C TYR A 59 11.65 16.10 23.15
N THR A 60 12.97 16.25 23.37
CA THR A 60 13.87 16.84 22.37
C THR A 60 13.94 15.98 21.11
N LEU A 61 14.06 14.65 21.27
CA LEU A 61 14.06 13.71 20.14
C LEU A 61 12.73 13.71 19.39
N LEU A 62 11.60 13.78 20.11
CA LEU A 62 10.28 13.88 19.50
C LEU A 62 10.13 15.15 18.66
N SER A 63 10.62 16.29 19.17
CA SER A 63 10.59 17.55 18.44
C SER A 63 11.45 17.52 17.18
N MET A 64 12.62 16.86 17.22
CA MET A 64 13.51 16.72 16.07
C MET A 64 12.98 15.73 15.03
N LEU A 65 12.52 14.55 15.47
CA LEU A 65 12.01 13.52 14.57
C LEU A 65 10.66 13.89 13.97
N GLY A 66 9.81 14.59 14.71
CA GLY A 66 8.51 15.07 14.23
C GLY A 66 8.66 15.97 13.00
N SER A 67 9.60 16.92 13.04
CA SER A 67 9.84 17.82 11.90
C SER A 67 10.44 17.09 10.69
N VAL A 68 11.37 16.16 10.91
CA VAL A 68 11.96 15.34 9.84
C VAL A 68 10.90 14.46 9.17
N MET A 69 10.02 13.83 9.95
CA MET A 69 8.94 13.00 9.41
C MET A 69 7.98 13.81 8.53
N ILE A 70 7.59 15.00 8.97
CA ILE A 70 6.74 15.91 8.18
C ILE A 70 7.44 16.32 6.89
N PHE A 71 8.74 16.61 6.95
CA PHE A 71 9.55 16.96 5.78
C PHE A 71 9.64 15.81 4.77
N MET A 72 9.92 14.59 5.22
CA MET A 72 9.94 13.42 4.33
C MET A 72 8.57 13.14 3.73
N TYR A 73 7.49 13.27 4.50
CA TYR A 73 6.13 13.07 4.01
C TYR A 73 5.75 14.11 2.94
N ALA A 74 6.21 15.36 3.09
CA ALA A 74 6.02 16.39 2.08
C ALA A 74 6.65 16.05 0.72
N ILE A 75 7.73 15.28 0.70
CA ILE A 75 8.40 14.82 -0.54
C ILE A 75 7.79 13.50 -1.05
N ILE A 76 7.49 12.57 -0.15
CA ILE A 76 6.96 11.24 -0.49
C ILE A 76 5.53 11.34 -1.02
N LEU A 77 4.68 12.21 -0.46
CA LEU A 77 3.28 12.36 -0.86
C LEU A 77 3.11 12.71 -2.35
N PRO A 78 3.76 13.75 -2.90
CA PRO A 78 3.70 14.05 -4.32
C PRO A 78 4.19 12.88 -5.18
N LEU A 79 5.29 12.23 -4.78
CA LEU A 79 5.84 11.09 -5.51
C LEU A 79 4.86 9.90 -5.55
N ALA A 80 4.26 9.58 -4.40
CA ALA A 80 3.24 8.54 -4.27
C ALA A 80 1.98 8.90 -5.07
N SER A 81 1.57 10.16 -5.08
CA SER A 81 0.43 10.65 -5.87
C SER A 81 0.68 10.51 -7.37
N VAL A 82 1.87 10.87 -7.85
CA VAL A 82 2.26 10.69 -9.27
C VAL A 82 2.27 9.20 -9.61
N PHE A 83 2.81 8.35 -8.73
CA PHE A 83 2.83 6.90 -8.94
C PHE A 83 1.43 6.29 -8.96
N ALA A 84 0.54 6.72 -8.05
CA ALA A 84 -0.86 6.31 -8.03
C ALA A 84 -1.58 6.75 -9.31
N HIS A 85 -1.40 8.01 -9.72
CA HIS A 85 -1.96 8.52 -10.99
C HIS A 85 -1.47 7.72 -12.20
N ALA A 86 -0.17 7.43 -12.27
CA ALA A 86 0.42 6.61 -13.32
C ALA A 86 -0.11 5.16 -13.30
N SER A 87 -0.32 4.59 -12.10
CA SER A 87 -0.88 3.24 -11.93
C SER A 87 -2.33 3.15 -12.42
N PHE A 88 -3.16 4.17 -12.16
CA PHE A 88 -4.51 4.27 -12.72
C PHE A 88 -4.49 4.45 -14.25
N ARG A 89 -3.55 5.25 -14.79
CA ARG A 89 -3.35 5.37 -16.23
C ARG A 89 -2.91 4.05 -16.89
N LEU A 90 -2.08 3.25 -16.21
CA LEU A 90 -1.64 1.93 -16.69
C LEU A 90 -2.81 0.96 -16.88
N ARG A 91 -3.84 1.03 -16.03
CA ARG A 91 -5.06 0.21 -16.18
C ARG A 91 -5.83 0.56 -17.45
N ASN A 92 -5.95 1.84 -17.80
CA ASN A 92 -6.55 2.25 -19.07
C ASN A 92 -5.70 1.80 -20.27
N MET A 93 -4.37 1.83 -20.15
CA MET A 93 -3.46 1.38 -21.21
C MET A 93 -3.55 -0.14 -21.43
N LYS A 94 -3.74 -0.92 -20.37
CA LYS A 94 -4.00 -2.36 -20.44
C LYS A 94 -5.28 -2.67 -21.22
N ASN A 95 -6.38 -1.96 -20.93
CA ASN A 95 -7.62 -2.06 -21.70
C ASN A 95 -7.43 -1.68 -23.18
N LYS A 96 -6.61 -0.66 -23.46
CA LYS A 96 -6.32 -0.22 -24.85
C LYS A 96 -5.50 -1.25 -25.62
N LEU A 97 -4.59 -1.97 -24.94
CA LEU A 97 -3.79 -3.04 -25.52
C LEU A 97 -4.62 -4.28 -25.82
N GLU A 98 -5.48 -4.72 -24.89
CA GLU A 98 -6.42 -5.83 -25.14
C GLU A 98 -7.31 -5.54 -26.34
N ASN A 99 -7.90 -4.34 -26.42
CA ASN A 99 -8.76 -3.96 -27.54
C ASN A 99 -8.00 -3.93 -28.90
N LYS A 100 -6.72 -3.52 -28.90
CA LYS A 100 -5.89 -3.51 -30.11
C LYS A 100 -5.43 -4.90 -30.53
N ILE A 101 -5.21 -5.80 -29.57
CA ILE A 101 -4.88 -7.21 -29.81
C ILE A 101 -6.10 -7.97 -30.36
N GLU A 102 -7.29 -7.68 -29.85
CA GLU A 102 -8.56 -8.18 -30.40
C GLU A 102 -8.80 -7.67 -31.83
N GLY A 103 -8.58 -6.38 -32.08
CA GLY A 103 -8.73 -5.78 -33.41
C GLY A 103 -7.73 -6.30 -34.46
N VAL A 104 -6.57 -6.80 -34.05
CA VAL A 104 -5.58 -7.45 -34.93
C VAL A 104 -5.78 -8.97 -34.99
N GLY A 105 -6.71 -9.52 -34.21
CA GLY A 105 -7.04 -10.95 -34.20
C GLY A 105 -5.99 -11.85 -33.54
N LEU A 106 -4.95 -11.27 -32.91
CA LEU A 106 -3.84 -12.01 -32.29
C LEU A 106 -4.25 -12.74 -30.99
N LYS A 107 -5.33 -12.29 -30.35
CA LYS A 107 -5.91 -12.95 -29.16
C LYS A 107 -7.41 -12.74 -29.19
N ARG A 108 -8.18 -13.82 -29.16
CA ARG A 108 -9.65 -13.77 -29.11
C ARG A 108 -10.09 -13.59 -27.67
N SER A 109 -10.82 -12.51 -27.37
CA SER A 109 -11.54 -12.39 -26.12
C SER A 109 -12.65 -13.45 -26.04
N PRO A 110 -13.17 -13.77 -24.84
CA PRO A 110 -14.26 -14.73 -24.69
C PRO A 110 -15.44 -14.42 -25.62
N MET A 111 -15.72 -13.13 -25.84
CA MET A 111 -16.77 -12.68 -26.77
C MET A 111 -16.42 -12.95 -28.25
N GLY A 112 -15.15 -12.76 -28.64
CA GLY A 112 -14.68 -13.11 -29.97
C GLY A 112 -14.66 -14.62 -30.26
N ILE A 113 -14.56 -15.47 -29.23
CA ILE A 113 -14.71 -16.92 -29.35
C ILE A 113 -16.18 -17.30 -29.50
N LEU A 114 -17.08 -16.69 -28.70
CA LEU A 114 -18.52 -16.92 -28.77
C LEU A 114 -19.12 -16.52 -30.13
N LEU A 115 -18.73 -15.36 -30.67
CA LEU A 115 -19.20 -14.92 -31.99
C LEU A 115 -18.73 -15.86 -33.11
N GLN A 116 -17.53 -16.41 -33.00
CA GLN A 116 -17.03 -17.38 -33.99
C GLN A 116 -17.77 -18.71 -33.90
N ALA A 117 -18.10 -19.16 -32.68
CA ALA A 117 -18.92 -20.36 -32.47
C ALA A 117 -20.35 -20.17 -33.03
N LEU A 118 -20.95 -19.00 -32.84
CA LEU A 118 -22.28 -18.67 -33.38
C LEU A 118 -22.28 -18.60 -34.92
N GLY A 119 -21.30 -17.92 -35.53
CA GLY A 119 -21.19 -17.88 -36.99
C GLY A 119 -20.98 -19.27 -37.61
N GLN A 120 -20.18 -20.11 -36.96
CA GLN A 120 -19.98 -21.49 -37.42
C GLN A 120 -21.24 -22.35 -37.24
N GLN A 121 -22.11 -22.06 -36.28
CA GLN A 121 -23.41 -22.71 -36.17
C GLN A 121 -24.35 -22.31 -37.31
N GLU A 122 -24.37 -21.03 -37.69
CA GLU A 122 -25.21 -20.51 -38.78
C GLU A 122 -24.79 -21.10 -40.14
N GLU A 123 -23.49 -21.15 -40.43
CA GLU A 123 -22.97 -21.78 -41.66
C GLU A 123 -23.29 -23.29 -41.74
N ASN A 124 -23.22 -24.00 -40.61
CA ASN A 124 -23.59 -25.42 -40.56
C ASN A 124 -25.09 -25.63 -40.77
N LEU A 125 -25.94 -24.74 -40.25
CA LEU A 125 -27.38 -24.79 -40.44
C LEU A 125 -27.76 -24.59 -41.92
N GLN A 126 -27.13 -23.60 -42.57
CA GLN A 126 -27.31 -23.34 -44.00
C GLN A 126 -26.87 -24.51 -44.88
N LYS A 127 -25.75 -25.17 -44.54
CA LYS A 127 -25.31 -26.39 -45.25
C LYS A 127 -26.32 -27.53 -45.16
N ILE A 128 -26.93 -27.75 -43.99
CA ILE A 128 -27.94 -28.79 -43.80
C ILE A 128 -29.20 -28.47 -44.63
N GLN A 129 -29.63 -27.21 -44.67
CA GLN A 129 -30.76 -26.80 -45.51
C GLN A 129 -30.50 -27.04 -47.00
N ASN A 130 -29.33 -26.64 -47.50
CA ASN A 130 -28.95 -26.87 -48.90
C ASN A 130 -28.88 -28.36 -49.26
N LEU A 131 -28.44 -29.23 -48.33
CA LEU A 131 -28.43 -30.69 -48.55
C LEU A 131 -29.85 -31.29 -48.58
N LEU A 132 -30.75 -30.75 -47.76
CA LEU A 132 -32.16 -31.14 -47.74
C LEU A 132 -32.87 -30.74 -49.03
N GLU A 133 -32.64 -29.53 -49.53
CA GLU A 133 -33.17 -29.09 -50.82
C GLU A 133 -32.58 -29.88 -51.99
N ALA A 134 -31.28 -30.18 -51.96
CA ALA A 134 -30.63 -31.00 -52.98
C ALA A 134 -31.20 -32.44 -53.02
N LYS A 135 -31.56 -33.01 -51.86
CA LYS A 135 -32.19 -34.34 -51.75
C LYS A 135 -33.67 -34.35 -52.10
N LEU A 136 -34.35 -33.22 -52.05
CA LEU A 136 -35.77 -33.09 -52.40
C LEU A 136 -35.96 -32.86 -53.92
N ASN A 137 -34.93 -32.34 -54.59
CA ASN A 137 -34.91 -32.09 -56.03
C ASN A 137 -34.28 -33.25 -56.84
N GLU A 138 -33.89 -34.35 -56.18
CA GLU A 138 -33.53 -35.67 -56.76
C GLU A 138 -34.78 -36.57 -56.83
#